data_AF-A0A3R9INY1-F1
#
_entry.id   AF-A0A3R9INY1-F1
#
_cell.length_a   1.000
_cell.length_b   1.000
_cell.length_c   1.000
_cell.angle_alpha   90.00
_cell.angle_beta   90.00
_cell.angle_gamma   90.00
#
_symmetry.space_group_name_H-M   'P 1'
#
loop_
_entity.id
_entity.type
_entity.pdbx_description
1 polymer ?
#
loop_
_entity_poly.entity_id
_entity_poly.type
_entity_poly.pdbx_seq_one_letter_code
_entity_poly.pdbx_strand_id
1 'polypeptide(L)'
;MHNYLVEIKKDSVINLKFIGSFVNAFQLEKKMLIGNFTDSKIKLRERNNLFGLNKKIDLMIVNDEKILINQAESKFDSIFGMNQKFAEQATEILNTDANIKTIFEQASIDFLKTKVVNGKRLATRLIKIVSDTNRYTETVKHIDKIQTIKNDPNHKFYKEIEDVTFSNGKLSITDEKNCVQLINAISDAFVKAYISEIETVEEGRM
;
A
#
# COMPACT_ATOMS: atom_id res chain seq x y z
N MET A 1 18.63 -0.11 4.82
CA MET A 1 18.80 1.16 5.58
C MET A 1 18.78 0.84 7.05
N HIS A 2 19.66 1.46 7.85
CA HIS A 2 19.58 1.37 9.30
C HIS A 2 18.76 2.56 9.80
N ASN A 3 17.74 2.29 10.61
CA ASN A 3 16.90 3.31 11.24
C ASN A 3 17.32 3.45 12.71
N TYR A 4 17.01 4.59 13.32
CA TYR A 4 17.22 4.81 14.75
C TYR A 4 15.91 5.23 15.42
N LEU A 5 15.81 4.95 16.73
CA LEU A 5 14.72 5.38 17.60
C LEU A 5 15.32 6.23 18.73
N VAL A 6 14.80 7.43 18.93
CA VAL A 6 15.10 8.24 20.13
C VAL A 6 13.83 8.36 20.96
N GLU A 7 13.90 7.91 22.21
CA GLU A 7 12.81 8.07 23.18
C GLU A 7 13.13 9.25 24.12
N ILE A 8 12.20 10.20 24.24
CA ILE A 8 12.27 11.32 25.19
C ILE A 8 11.11 11.18 26.17
N LYS A 9 11.45 10.98 27.46
CA LYS A 9 10.48 10.95 28.56
C LYS A 9 10.60 12.22 29.38
N LYS A 10 9.51 12.96 29.51
CA LYS A 10 9.42 14.07 30.47
C LYS A 10 8.38 13.75 31.54
N ASP A 11 8.86 13.66 32.78
CA ASP A 11 8.07 13.54 34.02
C ASP A 11 6.97 12.46 33.99
N SER A 12 7.15 11.41 33.18
CA SER A 12 6.16 10.33 32.93
C SER A 12 4.83 10.76 32.27
N VAL A 13 4.67 12.05 31.93
CA VAL A 13 3.45 12.61 31.32
C VAL A 13 3.54 12.65 29.79
N ILE A 14 4.74 12.82 29.25
CA ILE A 14 4.97 12.91 27.81
C ILE A 14 6.05 11.89 27.41
N ASN A 15 5.66 10.91 26.60
CA ASN A 15 6.57 9.98 25.93
C ASN A 15 6.59 10.28 24.43
N LEU A 16 7.73 10.75 23.93
CA LEU A 16 7.94 11.00 22.50
C LEU A 16 8.95 10.00 21.95
N LYS A 17 8.58 9.28 20.90
CA LYS A 17 9.49 8.42 20.15
C LYS A 17 9.70 8.98 18.77
N PHE A 18 10.93 9.31 18.42
CA PHE A 18 11.32 9.80 17.11
C PHE A 18 12.00 8.70 16.33
N ILE A 19 11.53 8.44 15.11
CA ILE A 19 12.17 7.51 14.19
C ILE A 19 12.73 8.29 13.02
N GLY A 20 13.99 8.00 12.70
CA GLY A 20 14.67 8.55 11.54
C GLY A 20 15.64 7.56 10.93
N SER A 21 16.33 8.03 9.90
CA SER A 21 17.26 7.22 9.11
C SER A 21 18.70 7.69 9.30
N PHE A 22 19.64 6.73 9.39
CA PHE A 22 21.06 7.06 9.27
C PHE A 22 21.39 7.44 7.83
N VAL A 23 22.16 8.51 7.67
CA VAL A 23 22.72 8.95 6.39
C VAL A 23 24.24 8.96 6.45
N ASN A 24 24.87 8.77 5.29
CA ASN A 24 26.31 8.88 5.17
C ASN A 24 26.74 10.29 5.63
N ALA A 25 27.80 10.37 6.44
CA ALA A 25 28.31 11.64 6.96
C ALA A 25 28.60 12.69 5.86
N PHE A 26 29.01 12.25 4.67
CA PHE A 26 29.28 13.14 3.53
C PHE A 26 28.01 13.74 2.87
N GLN A 27 26.83 13.20 3.18
CA GLN A 27 25.53 13.73 2.71
C GLN A 27 24.85 14.64 3.76
N LEU A 28 25.49 14.87 4.91
CA LEU A 28 25.01 15.78 5.94
C LEU A 28 25.30 17.23 5.55
N GLU A 29 24.45 17.84 4.71
CA GLU A 29 24.64 19.26 4.35
C GLU A 29 24.59 20.19 5.57
N LYS A 30 23.94 19.80 6.68
CA LYS A 30 23.84 20.62 7.91
C LYS A 30 23.67 19.74 9.17
N LYS A 31 24.80 19.45 9.83
CA LYS A 31 25.08 19.01 11.22
C LYS A 31 23.91 18.56 12.13
N MET A 32 23.78 17.25 12.35
CA MET A 32 23.48 16.68 13.68
C MET A 32 24.33 15.42 13.89
N LEU A 33 25.19 15.45 14.91
CA LEU A 33 26.05 14.35 15.36
C LEU A 33 25.61 13.95 16.77
N ILE A 34 25.40 12.66 17.02
CA ILE A 34 25.25 12.14 18.39
C ILE A 34 26.62 11.58 18.81
N GLY A 35 27.14 12.06 19.94
CA GLY A 35 28.40 11.64 20.54
C GLY A 35 28.41 11.90 22.04
N ASN A 36 29.40 11.37 22.75
CA ASN A 36 29.54 11.60 24.19
C ASN A 36 29.87 13.08 24.43
N PHE A 37 28.97 13.83 25.08
CA PHE A 37 29.15 15.24 25.39
C PHE A 37 29.95 15.38 26.69
N THR A 38 31.27 15.40 26.58
CA THR A 38 32.17 15.84 27.65
C THR A 38 32.70 17.22 27.30
N ASP A 39 32.66 18.16 28.25
CA ASP A 39 33.18 19.54 28.11
C ASP A 39 32.58 20.37 26.95
N SER A 40 31.30 20.13 26.62
CA SER A 40 30.60 20.86 25.54
C SER A 40 31.27 20.77 24.16
N LYS A 41 32.16 19.80 23.94
CA LYS A 41 32.88 19.61 22.68
C LYS A 41 32.75 18.16 22.20
N ILE A 42 32.34 17.99 20.93
CA ILE A 42 32.35 16.69 20.27
C ILE A 42 33.77 16.43 19.75
N LYS A 43 34.46 15.43 20.31
CA LYS A 43 35.75 14.96 19.77
C LYS A 43 35.49 13.85 18.73
N LEU A 44 35.57 14.19 17.45
CA LEU A 44 35.53 13.22 16.36
C LEU A 44 36.94 12.60 16.18
N ARG A 45 37.05 11.27 16.22
CA ARG A 45 38.29 10.55 15.86
C ARG A 45 38.19 10.13 14.40
N GLU A 46 39.22 10.42 13.60
CA GLU A 46 39.27 10.19 12.14
C GLU A 46 39.14 8.71 11.68
N ARG A 47 39.08 7.73 12.59
CA ARG A 47 39.17 6.31 12.23
C ARG A 47 37.86 5.51 12.19
N ASN A 48 36.70 6.11 12.46
CA ASN A 48 35.47 5.32 12.57
C ASN A 48 34.45 5.73 11.52
N ASN A 49 33.78 4.75 10.91
CA ASN A 49 32.63 4.92 10.02
C ASN A 49 31.57 5.84 10.66
N LEU A 50 31.65 7.14 10.40
CA LEU A 50 30.76 8.14 10.98
C LEU A 50 29.42 8.10 10.24
N PHE A 51 28.34 7.94 10.99
CA PHE A 51 26.96 8.05 10.52
C PHE A 51 26.30 9.25 11.21
N GLY A 52 25.51 10.03 10.48
CA GLY A 52 24.71 11.12 11.05
C GLY A 52 23.22 10.85 10.94
N LEU A 53 22.44 11.67 11.64
CA LEU A 53 20.99 11.63 11.57
C LEU A 53 20.50 12.51 10.42
N ASN A 54 19.53 12.01 9.64
CA ASN A 54 18.79 12.85 8.71
C ASN A 54 18.08 13.99 9.47
N LYS A 55 18.02 15.18 8.88
CA LYS A 55 17.34 16.36 9.43
C LYS A 55 15.83 16.20 9.58
N LYS A 56 15.23 15.33 8.78
CA LYS A 56 13.79 15.09 8.82
C LYS A 56 13.50 13.95 9.78
N ILE A 57 12.65 14.23 10.76
CA ILE A 57 11.96 13.18 11.52
C ILE A 57 11.02 12.51 10.53
N ASP A 58 11.22 11.21 10.31
CA ASP A 58 10.38 10.42 9.40
C ASP A 58 9.05 10.11 10.09
N LEU A 59 9.09 9.78 11.39
CA LEU A 59 7.92 9.47 12.21
C LEU A 59 8.09 9.97 13.65
N MET A 60 6.99 10.40 14.26
CA MET A 60 6.92 10.68 15.70
C MET A 60 5.75 9.94 16.32
N ILE A 61 5.99 9.21 17.41
CA ILE A 61 4.96 8.57 18.22
C ILE A 61 4.80 9.38 19.50
N VAL A 62 3.57 9.75 19.83
CA VAL A 62 3.21 10.52 21.03
C VAL A 62 2.41 9.62 21.95
N ASN A 63 2.95 9.38 23.15
CA ASN A 63 2.35 8.60 24.22
C ASN A 63 1.91 7.18 23.81
N ASP A 64 2.55 6.60 22.79
CA ASP A 64 2.17 5.30 22.22
C ASP A 64 0.75 5.21 21.65
N GLU A 65 0.07 6.35 21.51
CA GLU A 65 -1.32 6.44 21.03
C GLU A 65 -1.42 7.04 19.63
N LYS A 66 -0.58 8.04 19.34
CA LYS A 66 -0.67 8.83 18.10
C LYS A 66 0.62 8.73 17.32
N ILE A 67 0.51 8.56 16.01
CA ILE A 67 1.64 8.54 15.09
C ILE A 67 1.49 9.73 14.14
N LEU A 68 2.51 10.59 14.10
CA LEU A 68 2.66 11.61 13.07
C LEU A 68 3.59 11.09 11.99
N ILE A 69 3.13 11.13 10.75
CA ILE A 69 3.86 10.67 9.56
C ILE A 69 4.18 11.87 8.69
N ASN A 70 5.46 12.15 8.50
CA ASN A 70 5.89 13.30 7.70
C ASN A 70 6.18 12.88 6.25
N GLN A 71 5.15 12.85 5.40
CA GLN A 71 5.26 12.57 3.94
C GLN A 71 6.17 11.37 3.59
N ALA A 72 6.29 10.41 4.51
CA ALA A 72 7.21 9.29 4.43
C ALA A 72 6.44 7.98 4.55
N GLU A 73 5.38 7.82 3.75
CA GLU A 73 4.54 6.61 3.71
C GLU A 73 5.40 5.35 3.54
N SER A 74 6.37 5.39 2.62
CA SER A 74 7.29 4.28 2.38
C SER A 74 8.17 3.93 3.60
N LYS A 75 8.48 4.90 4.46
CA LYS A 75 9.20 4.66 5.72
C LYS A 75 8.29 4.05 6.78
N PHE A 76 7.07 4.57 6.91
CA PHE A 76 6.05 3.96 7.75
C PHE A 76 5.86 2.49 7.35
N ASP A 77 5.65 2.21 6.07
CA ASP A 77 5.45 0.84 5.59
C ASP A 77 6.63 -0.06 5.93
N SER A 78 7.85 0.44 5.72
CA SER A 78 9.07 -0.32 5.99
C SER A 78 9.27 -0.59 7.48
N ILE A 79 8.94 0.36 8.35
CA ILE A 79 9.17 0.26 9.80
C ILE A 79 8.15 -0.68 10.44
N PHE A 80 6.89 -0.60 10.00
CA PHE A 80 5.80 -1.40 10.56
C PHE A 80 5.50 -2.67 9.76
N GLY A 81 6.32 -3.00 8.75
CA GLY A 81 6.13 -4.19 7.92
C GLY A 81 4.82 -4.20 7.14
N MET A 82 4.30 -3.03 6.76
CA MET A 82 2.96 -2.91 6.17
C MET A 82 2.84 -3.65 4.84
N ASN A 83 3.91 -3.71 4.04
CA ASN A 83 3.90 -4.47 2.79
C ASN A 83 3.60 -5.96 3.01
N GLN A 84 4.20 -6.55 4.05
CA GLN A 84 3.93 -7.93 4.43
C GLN A 84 2.49 -8.07 4.92
N LYS A 85 2.04 -7.17 5.80
CA LYS A 85 0.66 -7.18 6.31
C LYS A 85 -0.38 -7.08 5.19
N PHE A 86 -0.16 -6.22 4.19
CA PHE A 86 -1.03 -6.11 3.03
C PHE A 86 -0.98 -7.37 2.16
N ALA A 87 0.18 -7.96 1.96
CA ALA A 87 0.31 -9.22 1.22
C ALA A 87 -0.44 -10.38 1.91
N GLU A 88 -0.31 -10.50 3.23
CA GLU A 88 -1.00 -11.51 4.04
C GLU A 88 -2.52 -11.34 3.96
N GLN A 89 -3.03 -10.13 4.20
CA GLN A 89 -4.47 -9.84 4.09
C GLN A 89 -5.01 -10.08 2.68
N ALA A 90 -4.30 -9.64 1.65
CA ALA A 90 -4.71 -9.86 0.27
C ALA A 90 -4.72 -11.36 -0.09
N THR A 91 -3.74 -12.13 0.41
CA THR A 91 -3.68 -13.57 0.21
C THR A 91 -4.82 -14.29 0.95
N GLU A 92 -5.15 -13.84 2.16
CA GLU A 92 -6.30 -14.35 2.92
C GLU A 92 -7.60 -14.12 2.16
N ILE A 93 -7.85 -12.91 1.65
CA ILE A 93 -9.00 -12.59 0.79
C ILE A 93 -9.07 -13.55 -0.40
N LEU A 94 -7.97 -13.77 -1.12
CA LEU A 94 -7.93 -14.69 -2.26
C LEU A 94 -8.21 -16.15 -1.86
N ASN A 95 -7.95 -16.53 -0.61
CA ASN A 95 -8.18 -17.88 -0.10
C ASN A 95 -9.60 -18.09 0.45
N THR A 96 -10.20 -17.08 1.07
CA THR A 96 -11.43 -17.25 1.86
C THR A 96 -12.65 -16.62 1.22
N ASP A 97 -12.49 -15.53 0.47
CA ASP A 97 -13.61 -14.76 -0.06
C ASP A 97 -14.38 -15.56 -1.13
N ALA A 98 -15.66 -15.80 -0.87
CA ALA A 98 -16.52 -16.58 -1.75
C ALA A 98 -16.80 -15.87 -3.08
N ASN A 99 -16.96 -14.55 -3.05
CA ASN A 99 -17.25 -13.73 -4.22
C ASN A 99 -16.03 -13.64 -5.15
N ILE A 100 -14.82 -13.60 -4.61
CA ILE A 100 -13.58 -13.72 -5.41
C ILE A 100 -13.56 -15.06 -6.15
N LYS A 101 -13.94 -16.16 -5.47
CA LYS A 101 -14.00 -17.50 -6.08
C LYS A 101 -15.11 -17.64 -7.13
N THR A 102 -16.17 -16.84 -7.05
CA THR A 102 -17.20 -16.80 -8.11
C THR A 102 -16.72 -15.97 -9.29
N ILE A 103 -16.01 -14.87 -9.07
CA ILE A 103 -15.52 -13.98 -10.14
C ILE A 103 -14.37 -14.62 -10.92
N PHE A 104 -13.40 -15.25 -10.26
CA PHE A 104 -12.14 -15.67 -10.90
C PHE A 104 -12.03 -17.19 -11.04
N GLU A 105 -11.36 -17.62 -12.11
CA GLU A 105 -10.89 -19.00 -12.24
C GLU A 105 -9.78 -19.29 -11.22
N GLN A 106 -9.67 -20.56 -10.79
CA GLN A 106 -8.69 -20.96 -9.78
C GLN A 106 -7.24 -20.65 -10.19
N ALA A 107 -6.90 -20.86 -11.46
CA ALA A 107 -5.59 -20.51 -12.00
C ALA A 107 -5.28 -19.01 -11.88
N SER A 108 -6.29 -18.16 -12.05
CA SER A 108 -6.14 -16.70 -11.87
C SER A 108 -6.00 -16.32 -10.41
N ILE A 109 -6.72 -16.98 -9.51
CA ILE A 109 -6.57 -16.79 -8.06
C ILE A 109 -5.14 -17.15 -7.63
N ASP A 110 -4.61 -18.28 -8.09
CA ASP A 110 -3.26 -18.71 -7.75
C ASP A 110 -2.20 -17.80 -8.36
N PHE A 111 -2.41 -17.32 -9.58
CA PHE A 111 -1.57 -16.28 -10.17
C PHE A 111 -1.59 -14.99 -9.34
N LEU A 112 -2.77 -14.50 -8.95
CA LEU A 112 -2.91 -13.29 -8.12
C LEU A 112 -2.20 -13.43 -6.77
N LYS A 113 -2.22 -14.60 -6.13
CA LYS A 113 -1.48 -14.87 -4.89
C LYS A 113 0.01 -14.61 -5.06
N THR A 114 0.62 -15.09 -6.15
CA THR A 114 2.04 -14.85 -6.42
C THR A 114 2.36 -13.37 -6.61
N LYS A 115 1.40 -12.59 -7.13
CA LYS A 115 1.57 -11.17 -7.42
C LYS A 115 1.34 -10.28 -6.20
N VAL A 116 0.35 -10.56 -5.36
CA VAL A 116 0.08 -9.74 -4.15
C VAL A 116 1.20 -9.83 -3.12
N VAL A 117 1.92 -10.96 -3.07
CA VAL A 117 3.12 -11.12 -2.22
C VAL A 117 4.23 -10.15 -2.61
N ASN A 118 4.39 -9.89 -3.91
CA ASN A 118 5.49 -9.07 -4.44
C ASN A 118 5.08 -7.63 -4.78
N GLY A 119 3.77 -7.34 -4.80
CA GLY A 119 3.23 -6.07 -5.28
C GLY A 119 2.31 -5.37 -4.28
N LYS A 120 2.86 -4.42 -3.51
CA LYS A 120 2.10 -3.58 -2.55
C LYS A 120 0.84 -2.99 -3.19
N ARG A 121 0.96 -2.42 -4.40
CA ARG A 121 -0.14 -1.75 -5.09
C ARG A 121 -1.30 -2.70 -5.39
N LEU A 122 -1.03 -3.94 -5.78
CA LEU A 122 -2.06 -4.92 -6.07
C LEU A 122 -2.75 -5.37 -4.79
N ALA A 123 -1.96 -5.67 -3.76
CA ALA A 123 -2.46 -6.09 -2.45
C ALA A 123 -3.40 -5.04 -1.83
N THR A 124 -2.97 -3.78 -1.76
CA THR A 124 -3.78 -2.70 -1.17
C THR A 124 -5.04 -2.41 -1.98
N ARG A 125 -5.01 -2.54 -3.31
CA ARG A 125 -6.18 -2.38 -4.16
C ARG A 125 -7.20 -3.49 -3.93
N LEU A 126 -6.76 -4.74 -3.86
CA LEU A 126 -7.64 -5.87 -3.55
C LEU A 126 -8.33 -5.69 -2.19
N ILE A 127 -7.56 -5.33 -1.16
CA ILE A 127 -8.11 -5.05 0.18
C ILE A 127 -9.15 -3.94 0.13
N LYS A 128 -8.86 -2.84 -0.58
CA LYS A 128 -9.78 -1.70 -0.70
C LYS A 128 -11.10 -2.09 -1.37
N ILE A 129 -11.05 -2.89 -2.44
CA ILE A 129 -12.23 -3.37 -3.15
C ILE A 129 -13.14 -4.17 -2.22
N VAL A 130 -12.59 -5.15 -1.51
CA VAL A 130 -13.37 -6.04 -0.65
C VAL A 130 -13.87 -5.33 0.61
N SER A 131 -13.17 -4.30 1.07
CA SER A 131 -13.60 -3.50 2.24
C SER A 131 -14.88 -2.68 1.99
N ASP A 132 -15.17 -2.33 0.74
CA ASP A 132 -16.38 -1.61 0.35
C ASP A 132 -17.50 -2.60 0.00
N THR A 133 -18.09 -3.20 1.04
CA THR A 133 -18.97 -4.38 0.94
C THR A 133 -20.17 -4.21 0.01
N ASN A 134 -20.86 -3.07 0.07
CA ASN A 134 -22.02 -2.80 -0.78
C ASN A 134 -21.63 -2.79 -2.26
N ARG A 135 -20.58 -2.02 -2.58
CA ARG A 135 -20.11 -1.84 -3.94
C ARG A 135 -19.51 -3.13 -4.49
N TYR A 136 -18.74 -3.83 -3.67
CA TYR A 136 -18.17 -5.13 -3.99
C TYR A 136 -19.25 -6.14 -4.39
N THR A 137 -20.30 -6.26 -3.57
CA THR A 137 -21.42 -7.17 -3.82
C THR A 137 -22.12 -6.85 -5.14
N GLU A 138 -22.29 -5.58 -5.46
CA GLU A 138 -22.99 -5.13 -6.68
C GLU A 138 -22.14 -5.33 -7.94
N THR A 139 -20.82 -5.17 -7.84
CA THR A 139 -19.92 -5.56 -8.94
C THR A 139 -19.93 -7.05 -9.20
N VAL A 140 -19.99 -7.89 -8.15
CA VAL A 140 -20.10 -9.35 -8.30
C VAL A 140 -21.37 -9.72 -9.07
N LYS A 141 -22.51 -9.08 -8.75
CA LYS A 141 -23.80 -9.32 -9.41
C LYS A 141 -23.79 -8.99 -10.90
N HIS A 142 -23.03 -7.98 -11.30
CA HIS A 142 -23.02 -7.45 -12.66
C HIS A 142 -21.74 -7.77 -13.45
N ILE A 143 -20.96 -8.74 -13.00
CA ILE A 143 -19.67 -9.07 -13.61
C ILE A 143 -19.80 -9.50 -15.08
N ASP A 144 -20.96 -10.03 -15.46
CA ASP A 144 -21.33 -10.41 -16.82
C ASP A 144 -21.29 -9.23 -17.81
N LYS A 145 -21.56 -8.00 -17.36
CA LYS A 145 -21.46 -6.77 -18.18
C LYS A 145 -20.07 -6.56 -18.77
N ILE A 146 -19.04 -7.23 -18.24
CA ILE A 146 -17.70 -7.22 -18.84
C ILE A 146 -17.72 -7.70 -20.29
N GLN A 147 -18.62 -8.64 -20.65
CA GLN A 147 -18.79 -9.11 -22.02
C GLN A 147 -19.30 -7.99 -22.93
N THR A 148 -20.24 -7.17 -22.46
CA THR A 148 -20.73 -6.01 -23.21
C THR A 148 -19.60 -5.03 -23.50
N ILE A 149 -18.71 -4.78 -22.53
CA ILE A 149 -17.54 -3.94 -22.73
C ILE A 149 -16.57 -4.57 -23.74
N LYS A 150 -16.28 -5.88 -23.64
CA LYS A 150 -15.39 -6.58 -24.59
C LYS A 150 -15.93 -6.62 -26.02
N ASN A 151 -17.25 -6.58 -26.18
CA ASN A 151 -17.89 -6.62 -27.49
C ASN A 151 -18.00 -5.23 -28.14
N ASP A 152 -17.65 -4.16 -27.43
CA ASP A 152 -17.61 -2.79 -27.95
C ASP A 152 -16.19 -2.20 -27.87
N PRO A 153 -15.40 -2.26 -28.96
CA PRO A 153 -14.07 -1.69 -29.03
C PRO A 153 -14.00 -0.17 -28.80
N ASN A 154 -15.13 0.54 -28.93
CA ASN A 154 -15.22 1.98 -28.67
C ASN A 154 -15.60 2.28 -27.22
N HIS A 155 -15.90 1.26 -26.42
CA HIS A 155 -16.24 1.45 -25.03
C HIS A 155 -15.07 2.10 -24.29
N LYS A 156 -15.37 3.11 -23.47
CA LYS A 156 -14.36 3.88 -22.72
C LYS A 156 -13.43 3.05 -21.83
N PHE A 157 -13.85 1.82 -21.50
CA PHE A 157 -13.11 0.88 -20.65
C PHE A 157 -12.59 -0.36 -21.41
N TYR A 158 -12.74 -0.42 -22.74
CA TYR A 158 -12.33 -1.58 -23.52
C TYR A 158 -10.84 -1.88 -23.37
N LYS A 159 -9.99 -0.84 -23.45
CA LYS A 159 -8.52 -0.98 -23.37
C LYS A 159 -8.05 -1.53 -22.01
N GLU A 160 -8.78 -1.23 -20.95
CA GLU A 160 -8.47 -1.66 -19.59
C GLU A 160 -8.77 -3.14 -19.35
N ILE A 161 -9.57 -3.77 -20.23
CA ILE A 161 -10.01 -5.17 -20.10
C ILE A 161 -9.78 -6.00 -21.36
N GLU A 162 -9.09 -5.47 -22.37
CA GLU A 162 -8.97 -6.10 -23.70
C GLU A 162 -8.40 -7.53 -23.63
N ASP A 163 -7.44 -7.74 -22.73
CA ASP A 163 -6.76 -9.02 -22.53
C ASP A 163 -7.40 -9.92 -21.45
N VAL A 164 -8.52 -9.50 -20.85
CA VAL A 164 -9.19 -10.26 -19.79
C VAL A 164 -10.14 -11.27 -20.40
N THR A 165 -9.92 -12.57 -20.19
CA THR A 165 -10.85 -13.57 -20.74
C THR A 165 -12.03 -13.75 -19.81
N PHE A 166 -13.25 -13.81 -20.35
CA PHE A 166 -14.44 -14.15 -19.57
C PHE A 166 -15.10 -15.39 -20.16
N SER A 167 -14.97 -16.51 -19.46
CA SER A 167 -15.45 -17.83 -19.86
C SER A 167 -16.19 -18.49 -18.71
N ASN A 168 -17.30 -19.16 -18.98
CA ASN A 168 -18.10 -19.85 -17.96
C ASN A 168 -18.51 -18.98 -16.77
N GLY A 169 -18.76 -17.69 -17.00
CA GLY A 169 -19.10 -16.73 -15.95
C GLY A 169 -17.93 -16.26 -15.09
N LYS A 170 -16.70 -16.62 -15.45
CA LYS A 170 -15.48 -16.31 -14.68
C LYS A 170 -14.45 -15.56 -15.50
N LEU A 171 -13.68 -14.72 -14.80
CA LEU A 171 -12.54 -13.99 -15.32
C LEU A 171 -11.28 -14.85 -15.25
N SER A 172 -10.53 -14.85 -16.34
CA SER A 172 -9.19 -15.41 -16.45
C SER A 172 -8.18 -14.32 -16.76
N ILE A 173 -7.08 -14.30 -16.00
CA ILE A 173 -5.97 -13.36 -16.15
C ILE A 173 -4.66 -14.13 -16.25
N THR A 174 -3.87 -13.83 -17.28
CA THR A 174 -2.56 -14.46 -17.50
C THR A 174 -1.41 -13.46 -17.51
N ASP A 175 -1.68 -12.14 -17.57
CA ASP A 175 -0.66 -11.09 -17.63
C ASP A 175 -0.69 -10.17 -16.39
N GLU A 176 0.50 -9.88 -15.88
CA GLU A 176 0.79 -8.99 -14.75
C GLU A 176 0.36 -7.55 -14.99
N LYS A 177 0.57 -7.02 -16.20
CA LYS A 177 0.18 -5.64 -16.55
C LYS A 177 -1.34 -5.46 -16.44
N ASN A 178 -2.06 -6.52 -16.74
CA ASN A 178 -3.52 -6.56 -16.83
C ASN A 178 -4.18 -6.92 -15.49
N CYS A 179 -3.47 -7.56 -14.55
CA CYS A 179 -3.97 -7.78 -13.18
C CYS A 179 -4.29 -6.47 -12.46
N VAL A 180 -3.37 -5.52 -12.51
CA VAL A 180 -3.58 -4.21 -11.87
C VAL A 180 -4.68 -3.45 -12.59
N GLN A 181 -4.76 -3.54 -13.92
CA GLN A 181 -5.81 -2.87 -14.70
C GLN A 181 -7.18 -3.49 -14.51
N LEU A 182 -7.31 -4.81 -14.39
CA LEU A 182 -8.58 -5.47 -14.10
C LEU A 182 -9.02 -5.21 -12.66
N ILE A 183 -8.11 -5.32 -11.69
CA ILE A 183 -8.41 -4.93 -10.31
C ILE A 183 -8.74 -3.43 -10.27
N ASN A 184 -8.10 -2.59 -11.08
CA ASN A 184 -8.50 -1.20 -11.23
C ASN A 184 -9.82 -1.04 -11.96
N ALA A 185 -10.18 -1.85 -12.96
CA ALA A 185 -11.46 -1.75 -13.65
C ALA A 185 -12.59 -2.15 -12.70
N ILE A 186 -12.37 -3.21 -11.92
CA ILE A 186 -13.20 -3.56 -10.76
C ILE A 186 -13.21 -2.38 -9.78
N SER A 187 -12.06 -1.73 -9.52
CA SER A 187 -11.88 -0.60 -8.57
C SER A 187 -12.32 0.80 -9.05
N ASP A 188 -12.46 1.08 -10.35
CA ASP A 188 -12.65 2.39 -10.99
C ASP A 188 -13.97 2.45 -11.78
N ALA A 189 -14.52 1.31 -12.24
CA ALA A 189 -15.98 1.18 -12.53
C ALA A 189 -16.85 1.53 -11.30
N PHE A 190 -16.16 1.65 -10.19
CA PHE A 190 -16.54 2.02 -8.88
C PHE A 190 -16.62 3.55 -8.71
N VAL A 191 -15.77 4.39 -9.35
CA VAL A 191 -15.88 5.85 -9.22
C VAL A 191 -16.99 6.44 -10.10
N LYS A 192 -17.49 5.67 -11.09
CA LYS A 192 -18.79 5.90 -11.74
C LYS A 192 -19.36 4.57 -12.28
N ALA A 193 -20.19 3.92 -11.46
CA ALA A 193 -21.45 3.27 -11.82
C ALA A 193 -21.62 2.78 -13.28
N TYR A 194 -20.77 1.89 -13.80
CA TYR A 194 -21.05 1.25 -15.10
C TYR A 194 -21.44 -0.22 -14.93
N ILE A 195 -20.78 -0.91 -14.01
CA ILE A 195 -21.09 -2.31 -13.69
C ILE A 195 -22.15 -2.36 -12.58
N SER A 196 -21.86 -1.72 -11.44
CA SER A 196 -22.72 -1.74 -10.24
C SER A 196 -23.89 -0.76 -10.23
N GLU A 197 -23.95 0.20 -11.16
CA GLU A 197 -24.99 1.26 -11.23
C GLU A 197 -25.17 2.12 -9.96
N ILE A 198 -24.24 2.06 -9.00
CA ILE A 198 -24.31 2.81 -7.73
C ILE A 198 -23.33 3.98 -7.72
N GLU A 199 -23.83 5.17 -7.36
CA GLU A 199 -22.99 6.35 -7.09
C GLU A 199 -22.35 6.27 -5.70
N THR A 200 -21.03 6.47 -5.64
CA THR A 200 -20.28 6.63 -4.38
C THR A 200 -19.83 8.07 -4.20
N VAL A 201 -19.94 8.59 -2.98
CA VAL A 201 -19.33 9.86 -2.56
C VAL A 201 -17.89 9.57 -2.13
N GLU A 202 -16.88 10.11 -2.83
CA GLU A 202 -15.48 10.01 -2.40
C GLU A 202 -15.22 10.99 -1.25
N GLU A 203 -15.03 10.50 -0.02
CA GLU A 203 -14.64 11.34 1.15
C GLU A 203 -13.18 11.87 1.12
N GLY A 204 -12.45 11.72 0.00
CA GLY A 204 -10.99 11.93 -0.05
C GLY A 204 -10.48 12.95 -1.05
N ARG A 205 -11.36 13.69 -1.75
CA ARG A 205 -10.97 14.75 -2.68
C ARG A 205 -11.71 16.05 -2.35
N MET A 206 -11.27 16.70 -1.26
CA MET A 206 -11.44 18.13 -1.04
C MET A 206 -10.07 18.78 -0.96
#